data_AF-A0A1E4F417-F1
#
_entry.id   AF-A0A1E4F417-F1
#
_cell.length_a   1.000
_cell.length_b   1.000
_cell.length_c   1.000
_cell.angle_alpha   90.00
_cell.angle_beta   90.00
_cell.angle_gamma   90.00
#
_symmetry.space_group_name_H-M   'P 1'
#
loop_
_entity.id
_entity.type
_entity.pdbx_description
1 polymer ?
#
loop_
_entity_poly.entity_id
_entity_poly.type
_entity_poly.pdbx_seq_one_letter_code
_entity_poly.pdbx_strand_id
1 'polypeptide(L)'
;MTIALKTQEITSKKRYQPESGPISGLITGLERGKGGLRSLTVETVRGTFEARLAKDLREGLAAELDEGMAVRLWLRVKGSKIKAQLVVPLEAKQVVYTGSREACIWVCTSKSCCRKGGTELLKSLKKAAEENPEVQVKQCGCLGACKKGPSLKMRGDKKVYQVSPGAAPDWLSAALNRN
;
A
#
# COMPACT_ATOMS: atom_id res chain seq x y z
N MET A 1 7.24 -23.04 -43.76
CA MET A 1 6.70 -21.66 -43.78
C MET A 1 7.06 -20.99 -42.47
N THR A 2 8.16 -20.23 -42.47
CA THR A 2 8.70 -19.56 -41.28
C THR A 2 7.97 -18.23 -41.12
N ILE A 3 7.16 -18.10 -40.07
CA ILE A 3 6.42 -16.87 -39.80
C ILE A 3 7.41 -15.86 -39.21
N ALA A 4 7.85 -14.92 -40.03
CA ALA A 4 8.63 -13.77 -39.60
C ALA A 4 7.75 -12.85 -38.74
N LEU A 5 7.96 -12.89 -37.42
CA LEU A 5 7.42 -11.87 -36.52
C LEU A 5 8.16 -10.56 -36.80
N LYS A 6 7.47 -9.64 -37.49
CA LYS A 6 7.96 -8.28 -37.71
C LYS A 6 8.09 -7.59 -36.35
N THR A 7 9.33 -7.41 -35.90
CA THR A 7 9.69 -6.45 -34.86
C THR A 7 9.35 -5.06 -35.39
N GLN A 8 8.19 -4.54 -35.02
CA GLN A 8 7.86 -3.14 -35.29
C GLN A 8 8.61 -2.28 -34.29
N GLU A 9 9.52 -1.45 -34.81
CA GLU A 9 10.17 -0.38 -34.07
C GLU A 9 9.11 0.62 -33.60
N ILE A 10 8.89 0.69 -32.28
CA ILE A 10 7.94 1.62 -31.67
C ILE A 10 8.65 2.98 -31.54
N THR A 11 8.75 3.71 -32.64
CA THR A 11 9.21 5.10 -32.67
C THR A 11 8.02 6.05 -32.47
N SER A 12 7.56 6.22 -31.24
CA SER A 12 6.86 7.46 -30.82
C SER A 12 6.57 7.46 -29.31
N LYS A 13 7.25 8.35 -28.58
CA LYS A 13 7.02 8.67 -27.15
C LYS A 13 5.68 9.40 -26.94
N LYS A 14 4.56 8.84 -27.40
CA LYS A 14 3.24 9.44 -27.18
C LYS A 14 2.85 9.19 -25.73
N ARG A 15 2.62 10.28 -24.98
CA ARG A 15 2.06 10.19 -23.63
C ARG A 15 0.70 9.50 -23.71
N TYR A 16 0.59 8.38 -23.00
CA TYR A 16 -0.61 7.57 -22.90
C TYR A 16 -1.26 7.80 -21.53
N GLN A 17 -2.59 7.83 -21.50
CA GLN A 17 -3.34 7.89 -20.26
C GLN A 17 -4.05 6.55 -20.04
N PRO A 18 -3.54 5.68 -19.15
CA PRO A 18 -4.16 4.40 -18.86
C PRO A 18 -5.46 4.58 -18.07
N GLU A 19 -6.30 3.56 -18.14
CA GLU A 19 -7.44 3.39 -17.25
C GLU A 19 -7.01 2.70 -15.95
N SER A 20 -7.91 2.66 -14.95
CA SER A 20 -7.66 1.87 -13.75
C SER A 20 -7.75 0.37 -14.07
N GLY A 21 -6.90 -0.44 -13.46
CA GLY A 21 -6.84 -1.88 -13.71
C GLY A 21 -5.43 -2.40 -14.01
N PRO A 22 -5.33 -3.68 -14.41
CA PRO A 22 -4.05 -4.29 -14.75
C PRO A 22 -3.53 -3.77 -16.10
N ILE A 23 -2.25 -3.47 -16.16
CA ILE A 23 -1.54 -3.14 -17.41
C ILE A 23 -0.13 -3.75 -17.38
N SER A 24 0.37 -4.16 -18.54
CA SER A 24 1.73 -4.67 -18.69
C SER A 24 2.55 -3.76 -19.59
N GLY A 25 3.85 -3.64 -19.30
CA GLY A 25 4.77 -2.81 -20.04
C GLY A 25 6.22 -3.00 -19.61
N LEU A 26 7.11 -2.25 -20.24
CA LEU A 26 8.54 -2.22 -19.93
C LEU A 26 8.85 -0.98 -19.09
N ILE A 27 9.68 -1.14 -18.06
CA ILE A 27 10.20 0.02 -17.31
C ILE A 27 11.21 0.74 -18.18
N THR A 28 10.97 2.03 -18.45
CA THR A 28 11.89 2.88 -19.24
C THR A 28 12.45 4.05 -18.43
N GLY A 29 12.14 4.12 -17.13
CA GLY A 29 12.64 5.17 -16.27
C GLY A 29 12.23 4.94 -14.81
N LEU A 30 13.15 5.21 -13.89
CA LEU A 30 12.92 5.09 -12.44
C LEU A 30 13.24 6.43 -11.74
N GLU A 31 12.25 7.03 -11.08
CA GLU A 31 12.47 8.26 -10.30
C GLU A 31 12.63 7.92 -8.81
N ARG A 32 13.78 8.30 -8.23
CA ARG A 32 14.11 8.07 -6.82
C ARG A 32 14.10 9.39 -6.04
N GLY A 33 13.67 9.37 -4.78
CA GLY A 33 13.68 10.56 -3.91
C GLY A 33 14.06 10.25 -2.47
N LYS A 34 13.76 11.18 -1.54
CA LYS A 34 14.15 11.15 -0.11
C LYS A 34 13.49 10.04 0.76
N GLY A 35 13.26 8.86 0.19
CA GLY A 35 12.59 7.71 0.81
C GLY A 35 12.31 6.58 -0.20
N GLY A 36 13.26 6.32 -1.10
CA GLY A 36 13.18 5.23 -2.08
C GLY A 36 12.57 5.61 -3.43
N LEU A 37 12.15 4.58 -4.17
CA LEU A 37 11.57 4.70 -5.51
C LEU A 37 10.20 5.39 -5.43
N ARG A 38 9.97 6.44 -6.23
CA ARG A 38 8.75 7.28 -6.15
C ARG A 38 7.79 7.05 -7.30
N SER A 39 8.33 6.91 -8.51
CA SER A 39 7.57 6.67 -9.72
C SER A 39 8.40 5.83 -10.69
N LEU A 40 7.70 5.20 -11.61
CA LEU A 40 8.26 4.49 -12.74
C LEU A 40 7.61 5.01 -14.01
N THR A 41 8.41 5.14 -15.07
CA THR A 41 7.93 5.36 -16.43
C THR A 41 7.81 4.02 -17.11
N VAL A 42 6.65 3.78 -17.72
CA VAL A 42 6.28 2.49 -18.31
C VAL A 42 5.92 2.69 -19.75
N GLU A 43 6.56 1.92 -20.62
CA GLU A 43 6.23 1.84 -22.03
C GLU A 43 5.33 0.65 -22.31
N THR A 44 4.28 0.90 -23.08
CA THR A 44 3.31 -0.10 -23.53
C THR A 44 3.10 0.05 -25.03
N VAL A 45 2.43 -0.93 -25.64
CA VAL A 45 1.99 -0.82 -27.05
C VAL A 45 1.08 0.39 -27.32
N ARG A 46 0.46 0.97 -26.29
CA ARG A 46 -0.42 2.15 -26.39
C ARG A 46 0.32 3.47 -26.16
N GLY A 47 1.60 3.42 -25.80
CA GLY A 47 2.44 4.56 -25.48
C GLY A 47 3.01 4.51 -24.06
N THR A 48 3.60 5.63 -23.65
CA THR A 48 4.36 5.77 -22.39
C THR A 48 3.59 6.55 -21.35
N PHE A 49 3.67 6.14 -20.09
CA PHE A 49 3.07 6.87 -18.96
C PHE A 49 3.92 6.79 -17.70
N GLU A 50 3.76 7.77 -16.82
CA GLU A 50 4.40 7.78 -15.49
C GLU A 50 3.40 7.29 -14.44
N ALA A 51 3.80 6.31 -13.64
CA ALA A 51 3.00 5.79 -12.53
C ALA A 51 3.69 6.08 -11.20
N ARG A 52 3.00 6.77 -10.30
CA ARG A 52 3.49 6.97 -8.93
C ARG A 52 3.31 5.71 -8.11
N LEU A 53 4.33 5.33 -7.35
CA LEU A 53 4.24 4.23 -6.41
C LEU A 53 3.48 4.64 -5.16
N ALA A 54 2.63 3.72 -4.68
CA ALA A 54 2.11 3.78 -3.32
C ALA A 54 3.25 3.84 -2.31
N LYS A 55 3.04 4.55 -1.19
CA LYS A 55 4.09 4.76 -0.18
C LYS A 55 4.64 3.42 0.34
N ASP A 56 3.73 2.47 0.52
CA ASP A 56 3.98 1.13 1.05
C ASP A 56 4.79 0.25 0.07
N LEU A 57 4.92 0.67 -1.20
CA LEU A 57 5.69 -0.01 -2.24
C LEU A 57 7.14 0.51 -2.39
N ARG A 58 7.47 1.68 -1.81
CA ARG A 58 8.70 2.41 -2.16
C ARG A 58 9.98 1.83 -1.59
N GLU A 59 9.89 1.19 -0.43
CA GLU A 59 11.05 0.63 0.27
C GLU A 59 11.40 -0.76 -0.28
N GLY A 60 10.41 -1.62 -0.52
CA GLY A 60 10.63 -2.98 -1.03
C GLY A 60 11.04 -3.05 -2.50
N LEU A 61 10.42 -2.27 -3.38
CA LEU A 61 10.68 -2.35 -4.83
C LEU A 61 11.95 -1.64 -5.30
N ALA A 62 12.57 -0.82 -4.46
CA ALA A 62 13.71 0.01 -4.88
C ALA A 62 14.98 -0.80 -5.21
N ALA A 63 15.11 -2.00 -4.65
CA ALA A 63 16.25 -2.89 -4.84
C ALA A 63 16.03 -3.95 -5.94
N GLU A 64 14.80 -4.11 -6.42
CA GLU A 64 14.42 -5.23 -7.29
C GLU A 64 13.89 -4.81 -8.67
N LEU A 65 13.73 -3.50 -8.91
CA LEU A 65 13.32 -2.97 -10.20
C LEU A 65 14.47 -2.25 -10.89
N ASP A 66 14.69 -2.64 -12.14
CA ASP A 66 15.65 -2.02 -13.06
C ASP A 66 14.96 -1.56 -14.34
N GLU A 67 15.60 -0.61 -15.03
CA GLU A 67 15.17 -0.22 -16.37
C GLU A 67 15.35 -1.39 -17.35
N GLY A 68 14.45 -1.49 -18.33
CA GLY A 68 14.37 -2.62 -19.26
C GLY A 68 13.52 -3.79 -18.76
N MET A 69 13.18 -3.84 -17.47
CA MET A 69 12.41 -4.95 -16.90
C MET A 69 10.94 -4.93 -17.32
N ALA A 70 10.42 -6.09 -17.73
CA ALA A 70 9.00 -6.28 -18.00
C ALA A 70 8.20 -6.39 -16.70
N VAL A 71 7.12 -5.61 -16.58
CA VAL A 71 6.27 -5.56 -15.39
C VAL A 71 4.79 -5.63 -15.71
N ARG A 72 4.02 -6.14 -14.75
CA ARG A 72 2.56 -5.97 -14.66
C ARG A 72 2.22 -5.08 -13.47
N LEU A 73 1.37 -4.08 -13.71
CA LEU A 73 1.00 -3.04 -12.78
C LEU A 73 -0.50 -3.06 -12.58
N TRP A 74 -0.96 -2.90 -11.34
CA TRP A 74 -2.36 -2.56 -11.07
C TRP A 74 -2.47 -1.07 -10.77
N LEU A 75 -3.12 -0.36 -11.68
CA LEU A 75 -3.24 1.08 -11.63
C LEU A 75 -4.56 1.51 -11.00
N ARG A 76 -4.46 2.57 -10.21
CA ARG A 76 -5.58 3.40 -9.80
C ARG A 76 -5.41 4.79 -10.40
N VAL A 77 -6.34 5.17 -11.26
CA VAL A 77 -6.32 6.45 -11.99
C VAL A 77 -7.40 7.36 -11.42
N LYS A 78 -7.02 8.59 -11.03
CA LYS A 78 -7.95 9.62 -10.54
C LYS A 78 -7.64 10.95 -11.24
N GLY A 79 -8.38 11.26 -12.29
CA GLY A 79 -8.07 12.38 -13.19
C GLY A 79 -6.72 12.16 -13.87
N SER A 80 -5.80 13.12 -13.74
CA SER A 80 -4.43 13.01 -14.25
C SER A 80 -3.46 12.21 -13.36
N LYS A 81 -3.89 11.79 -12.16
CA LYS A 81 -3.03 11.08 -11.22
C LYS A 81 -3.11 9.57 -11.46
N ILE A 82 -1.99 8.98 -11.89
CA ILE A 82 -1.83 7.54 -12.07
C ILE A 82 -1.02 6.99 -10.90
N LYS A 83 -1.57 6.02 -10.18
CA LYS A 83 -0.92 5.40 -9.02
C LYS A 83 -0.86 3.88 -9.18
N ALA A 84 0.33 3.31 -9.12
CA ALA A 84 0.51 1.86 -9.04
C ALA A 84 0.28 1.37 -7.60
N GLN A 85 -0.64 0.41 -7.43
CA GLN A 85 -0.96 -0.22 -6.15
C GLN A 85 -0.30 -1.59 -5.98
N LEU A 86 0.08 -2.22 -7.09
CA LEU A 86 0.81 -3.47 -7.15
C LEU A 86 1.70 -3.44 -8.40
N VAL A 87 2.93 -3.93 -8.24
CA VAL A 87 3.91 -4.12 -9.31
C VAL A 87 4.37 -5.57 -9.24
N VAL A 88 4.43 -6.24 -10.38
CA VAL A 88 4.89 -7.63 -10.52
C VAL A 88 5.92 -7.68 -11.64
N PRO A 89 7.20 -7.93 -11.34
CA PRO A 89 8.20 -8.30 -12.34
C PRO A 89 7.76 -9.56 -13.09
N LEU A 90 7.83 -9.55 -14.42
CA LEU A 90 7.43 -10.69 -15.25
C LEU A 90 8.60 -11.67 -15.50
N GLU A 91 9.85 -11.21 -15.34
CA GLU A 91 11.06 -11.99 -15.62
C GLU A 91 11.73 -12.52 -14.34
N ALA A 92 11.60 -11.81 -13.23
CA ALA A 92 12.07 -12.28 -11.93
C ALA A 92 10.97 -13.07 -11.23
N LYS A 93 11.34 -14.27 -10.75
CA LYS A 93 10.65 -15.14 -9.77
C LYS A 93 9.52 -14.37 -9.06
N GLN A 94 8.26 -14.65 -9.40
CA GLN A 94 7.07 -13.87 -8.98
C GLN A 94 7.15 -13.36 -7.53
N VAL A 95 7.56 -12.11 -7.34
CA VAL A 95 7.38 -11.41 -6.06
C VAL A 95 6.20 -10.45 -6.26
N VAL A 96 5.06 -10.83 -5.68
CA VAL A 96 3.83 -10.05 -5.75
C VAL A 96 3.90 -8.96 -4.69
N TYR A 97 4.24 -7.73 -5.06
CA TYR A 97 4.18 -6.60 -4.14
C TYR A 97 2.77 -6.02 -4.13
N THR A 98 1.83 -6.72 -3.49
CA THR A 98 0.60 -6.04 -3.12
C THR A 98 1.02 -4.97 -2.14
N GLY A 99 0.73 -3.69 -2.39
CA GLY A 99 0.83 -2.68 -1.34
C GLY A 99 0.01 -3.25 -0.19
N SER A 100 0.70 -3.74 0.84
CA SER A 100 0.10 -4.60 1.84
C SER A 100 -1.09 -3.80 2.37
N ARG A 101 -2.24 -4.44 2.47
CA ARG A 101 -3.40 -3.87 3.17
C ARG A 101 -3.09 -3.84 4.65
N GLU A 102 -1.95 -3.26 5.03
CA GLU A 102 -1.47 -3.23 6.39
C GLU A 102 -2.56 -2.56 7.20
N ALA A 103 -3.19 -3.39 8.03
CA ALA A 103 -4.22 -2.97 8.95
C ALA A 103 -3.53 -2.07 9.97
N CYS A 104 -3.53 -0.77 9.68
CA CYS A 104 -2.93 0.20 10.55
C CYS A 104 -3.97 0.64 11.58
N ILE A 105 -3.74 0.31 12.84
CA ILE A 105 -4.61 0.62 13.95
C ILE A 105 -3.97 1.74 14.77
N TRP A 106 -4.70 2.83 14.95
CA TRP A 106 -4.32 3.95 15.79
C TRP A 106 -5.01 3.87 17.14
N VAL A 107 -4.23 3.82 18.22
CA VAL A 107 -4.74 3.80 19.60
C VAL A 107 -4.51 5.16 20.24
N CYS A 108 -5.56 5.73 20.83
CA CYS A 108 -5.48 7.03 21.50
C CYS A 108 -4.75 6.89 22.84
N THR A 109 -3.59 7.54 22.95
CA THR A 109 -2.78 7.59 24.19
C THR A 109 -2.76 8.98 24.83
N SER A 110 -3.78 9.79 24.55
CA SER A 110 -3.98 11.06 25.27
C SER A 110 -4.30 10.82 26.76
N LYS A 111 -3.98 11.79 27.63
CA LYS A 111 -4.13 11.70 29.10
C LYS A 111 -5.46 11.11 29.56
N SER A 112 -6.58 11.46 28.92
CA SER A 112 -7.90 10.95 29.26
C SER A 112 -8.09 9.47 28.89
N CYS A 113 -7.59 9.02 27.74
CA CYS A 113 -7.66 7.62 27.34
C CYS A 113 -6.66 6.77 28.13
N CYS A 114 -5.46 7.26 28.42
CA CYS A 114 -4.48 6.53 29.26
C CYS A 114 -5.03 6.26 30.67
N ARG A 115 -5.70 7.24 31.30
CA ARG A 115 -6.38 7.04 32.60
C ARG A 115 -7.48 5.97 32.57
N LYS A 116 -7.98 5.61 31.39
CA LYS A 116 -9.04 4.61 31.18
C LYS A 116 -8.51 3.29 30.60
N GLY A 117 -7.20 3.08 30.58
CA GLY A 117 -6.61 1.84 30.06
C GLY A 117 -6.04 1.94 28.64
N GLY A 118 -5.86 3.14 28.09
CA GLY A 118 -5.36 3.32 26.72
C GLY A 118 -3.94 2.81 26.50
N THR A 119 -3.09 2.86 27.53
CA THR A 119 -1.72 2.33 27.48
C THR A 119 -1.73 0.80 27.44
N GLU A 120 -2.58 0.20 28.25
CA GLU A 120 -2.80 -1.24 28.36
C GLU A 120 -3.41 -1.77 27.05
N LEU A 121 -4.36 -1.04 26.47
CA LEU A 121 -4.95 -1.36 25.16
C LEU A 121 -3.90 -1.35 24.06
N LEU A 122 -3.01 -0.34 24.03
CA LEU A 122 -1.91 -0.29 23.06
C LEU A 122 -0.97 -1.49 23.20
N LYS A 123 -0.60 -1.86 24.42
CA LYS A 123 0.26 -3.02 24.70
C LYS A 123 -0.42 -4.33 24.28
N SER A 124 -1.69 -4.50 24.63
CA SER A 124 -2.48 -5.68 24.31
C SER A 124 -2.62 -5.88 22.79
N LEU A 125 -2.94 -4.80 22.06
CA LEU A 125 -3.00 -4.83 20.59
C LEU A 125 -1.65 -5.09 19.93
N LYS A 126 -0.56 -4.51 20.44
CA LYS A 126 0.79 -4.79 19.94
C LYS A 126 1.14 -6.26 20.09
N LYS A 127 0.87 -6.84 21.27
CA LYS A 127 1.10 -8.26 21.53
C LYS A 127 0.27 -9.15 20.58
N ALA A 128 -1.01 -8.85 20.40
CA ALA A 128 -1.86 -9.61 19.47
C ALA A 128 -1.47 -9.41 17.99
N ALA A 129 -0.84 -8.29 17.65
CA ALA A 129 -0.31 -8.04 16.31
C ALA A 129 1.04 -8.73 16.05
N GLU A 130 1.75 -9.23 17.06
CA GLU A 130 3.00 -10.01 16.85
C GLU A 130 2.72 -11.29 16.05
N GLU A 131 1.52 -11.87 16.19
CA GLU A 131 1.07 -13.05 15.43
C GLU A 131 0.65 -12.71 13.99
N ASN A 132 0.51 -11.42 13.66
CA ASN A 132 0.00 -10.94 12.37
C ASN A 132 0.91 -9.85 11.80
N PRO A 133 1.96 -10.20 11.03
CA PRO A 133 2.95 -9.24 10.52
C PRO A 133 2.36 -8.18 9.58
N GLU A 134 1.15 -8.39 9.07
CA GLU A 134 0.42 -7.44 8.24
C GLU A 134 -0.34 -6.37 9.06
N VAL A 135 -0.27 -6.39 10.40
CA VAL A 135 -0.98 -5.44 11.26
C VAL A 135 0.01 -4.46 11.91
N GLN A 136 -0.18 -3.17 11.65
CA GLN A 136 0.62 -2.12 12.30
C GLN A 136 -0.18 -1.42 13.40
N VAL A 137 0.25 -1.55 14.65
CA VAL A 137 -0.37 -0.86 15.78
C VAL A 137 0.44 0.38 16.17
N LYS A 138 -0.15 1.56 16.01
CA LYS A 138 0.47 2.87 16.27
C LYS A 138 -0.26 3.61 17.38
N GLN A 139 0.50 4.35 18.19
CA GLN A 139 -0.08 5.32 19.10
C GLN A 139 -0.47 6.60 18.36
N CYS A 140 -1.49 7.31 18.84
CA CYS A 140 -1.93 8.58 18.29
C CYS A 140 -2.47 9.52 19.38
N GLY A 141 -2.68 10.79 19.00
CA GLY A 141 -3.30 11.80 19.85
C GLY A 141 -4.80 11.61 20.06
N CYS A 142 -5.48 12.67 20.50
CA CYS A 142 -6.91 12.63 20.79
C CYS A 142 -7.74 12.30 19.54
N LEU A 143 -8.62 11.30 19.64
CA LEU A 143 -9.58 10.93 18.59
C LEU A 143 -10.98 11.54 18.79
N GLY A 144 -11.13 12.50 19.72
CA GLY A 144 -12.40 13.20 19.99
C GLY A 144 -13.45 12.38 20.77
N ALA A 145 -13.18 11.11 21.09
CA ALA A 145 -14.12 10.20 21.76
C ALA A 145 -13.81 9.96 23.26
N CYS A 146 -13.15 10.91 23.93
CA CYS A 146 -12.63 10.74 25.30
C CYS A 146 -13.69 10.32 26.33
N LYS A 147 -14.96 10.74 26.17
CA LYS A 147 -16.05 10.38 27.09
C LYS A 147 -16.22 8.85 27.22
N LYS A 148 -16.11 8.12 26.11
CA LYS A 148 -16.25 6.66 26.06
C LYS A 148 -14.91 5.92 25.92
N GLY A 149 -13.78 6.61 26.16
CA GLY A 149 -12.45 6.01 26.02
C GLY A 149 -12.25 4.77 26.90
N PRO A 150 -11.24 3.92 26.61
CA PRO A 150 -10.16 4.13 25.65
C PRO A 150 -10.62 3.93 24.20
N SER A 151 -9.99 4.66 23.26
CA SER A 151 -10.46 4.73 21.87
C SER A 151 -9.39 4.33 20.87
N LEU A 152 -9.82 3.67 19.80
CA LEU A 152 -8.96 3.31 18.68
C LEU A 152 -9.66 3.53 17.33
N LYS A 153 -8.89 3.52 16.25
CA LYS A 153 -9.37 3.68 14.88
C LYS A 153 -8.52 2.85 13.92
N MET A 154 -9.16 2.18 12.97
CA MET A 154 -8.48 1.48 11.88
C MET A 154 -8.32 2.39 10.66
N ARG A 155 -7.20 2.25 9.93
CA ARG A 155 -6.93 2.98 8.69
C ARG A 155 -7.98 2.61 7.64
N GLY A 156 -8.70 3.61 7.14
CA GLY A 156 -9.79 3.44 6.18
C GLY A 156 -11.17 3.61 6.81
N ASP A 157 -11.30 3.36 8.11
CA ASP A 157 -12.57 3.50 8.82
C ASP A 157 -12.91 4.96 9.12
N LYS A 158 -14.21 5.28 9.05
CA LYS A 158 -14.75 6.55 9.57
C LYS A 158 -15.08 6.44 11.06
N LYS A 159 -15.30 5.23 11.57
CA LYS A 159 -15.72 4.95 12.94
C LYS A 159 -14.54 4.96 13.91
N VAL A 160 -14.79 5.46 15.12
CA VAL A 160 -13.89 5.32 16.28
C VAL A 160 -14.50 4.25 17.19
N TYR A 161 -13.69 3.27 17.59
CA TYR A 161 -14.12 2.16 18.43
C TYR A 161 -13.68 2.37 19.87
N GLN A 162 -14.43 1.76 20.78
CA GLN A 162 -14.14 1.72 22.20
C GLN A 162 -13.95 0.26 22.58
N VAL A 163 -12.74 -0.06 23.03
CA VAL A 163 -12.32 -1.46 23.26
C VAL A 163 -11.58 -1.50 24.58
N SER A 164 -12.01 -2.37 25.49
CA SER A 164 -11.28 -2.60 26.73
C SER A 164 -9.99 -3.39 26.45
N PRO A 165 -8.92 -3.23 27.25
CA PRO A 165 -7.66 -3.93 27.03
C PRO A 165 -7.77 -5.46 26.95
N GLY A 166 -8.71 -6.05 27.71
CA GLY A 166 -8.97 -7.49 27.70
C GLY A 166 -9.68 -7.99 26.45
N ALA A 167 -10.53 -7.16 25.81
CA ALA A 167 -11.23 -7.52 24.58
C ALA A 167 -10.44 -7.19 23.31
N ALA A 168 -9.20 -6.72 23.45
CA ALA A 168 -8.40 -6.23 22.33
C ALA A 168 -8.01 -7.32 21.31
N PRO A 169 -7.61 -8.54 21.73
CA PRO A 169 -7.29 -9.62 20.78
C PRO A 169 -8.52 -10.03 19.96
N ASP A 170 -9.67 -10.25 20.62
CA ASP A 170 -10.91 -10.63 19.96
C ASP A 170 -11.38 -9.56 18.98
N TRP A 171 -11.28 -8.29 19.39
CA TRP A 171 -11.61 -7.17 18.52
C TRP A 171 -10.70 -7.12 17.29
N LEU A 172 -9.39 -7.35 17.46
CA LEU A 172 -8.43 -7.37 16.35
C LEU A 172 -8.78 -8.46 15.34
N SER A 173 -8.97 -9.69 15.79
CA SER A 173 -9.38 -10.82 14.94
C SER A 173 -10.68 -10.51 14.20
N ALA A 174 -11.67 -9.94 14.90
CA ALA A 174 -12.94 -9.55 14.29
C ALA A 174 -12.80 -8.37 13.31
N ALA A 175 -11.81 -7.49 13.46
CA ALA A 175 -11.58 -6.35 12.58
C ALA A 175 -10.87 -6.77 11.28
N LEU A 176 -9.93 -7.72 11.36
CA LEU A 176 -9.21 -8.24 10.19
C LEU A 176 -10.12 -9.04 9.25
N ASN A 177 -11.06 -9.82 9.81
CA ASN A 177 -12.02 -10.62 9.03
C ASN A 177 -13.12 -9.81 8.32
N ARG A 178 -13.18 -8.48 8.49
CA ARG A 178 -14.18 -7.60 7.85
C ARG A 178 -13.72 -6.98 6.52
N ASN A 179 -12.47 -7.23 6.12
CA ASN A 179 -11.79 -6.55 5.01
C ASN A 179 -11.59 -7.48 3.81
#